data_AF-A0A2N2Z1N6-F1
#
_entry.id   AF-A0A2N2Z1N6-F1
#
_cell.length_a   1.000
_cell.length_b   1.000
_cell.length_c   1.000
_cell.angle_alpha   90.00
_cell.angle_beta   90.00
_cell.angle_gamma   90.00
#
_symmetry.space_group_name_H-M   'P 1'
#
loop_
_entity.id
_entity.type
_entity.pdbx_description
1 polymer ?
#
loop_
_entity_poly.entity_id
_entity_poly.type
_entity_poly.pdbx_seq_one_letter_code
_entity_poly.pdbx_strand_id
1 'polypeptide(L)'
;IGYWLGTTPAKQQQWKFLGTLVAAATVGGVMMILNKTYGFVGEHALVAPQANAMAAVIEPLMSGGGAPWILYGIGAIISIALTFFGIPALAFSLGMFIPLELNLPLLAGGAIAWFVSTRSKDAALNTARKERGTLLASGFIAGGALMGVVSAVLRFGGVNLLNTEWMESNGGELLALGMYLLIIFYLAWDSLRAKKED
;
A
#
# COMPACT_ATOMS: atom_id res chain seq x y z
N ILE A 1 13.12 25.16 0.01
CA ILE A 1 13.60 24.59 -1.27
C ILE A 1 13.44 25.59 -2.42
N GLY A 2 12.23 25.99 -2.82
CA GLY A 2 12.08 26.86 -4.00
C GLY A 2 12.68 28.28 -3.91
N TYR A 3 12.66 28.92 -2.73
CA TYR A 3 13.40 30.19 -2.49
C TYR A 3 14.92 30.00 -2.60
N TRP A 4 15.42 28.87 -2.07
CA TRP A 4 16.84 28.49 -2.12
C TRP A 4 17.31 28.10 -3.53
N LEU A 5 16.38 27.68 -4.40
CA LEU A 5 16.61 27.42 -5.83
C LEU A 5 16.40 28.67 -6.71
N GLY A 6 16.14 29.85 -6.13
CA GLY A 6 15.94 31.10 -6.87
C GLY A 6 14.61 31.20 -7.64
N THR A 7 13.64 30.34 -7.35
CA THR A 7 12.34 30.32 -8.04
C THR A 7 11.32 31.25 -7.37
N THR A 8 10.63 32.07 -8.17
CA THR A 8 9.57 32.96 -7.64
C THR A 8 8.38 32.15 -7.11
N PRO A 9 7.73 32.56 -5.99
CA PRO A 9 6.58 31.85 -5.42
C PRO A 9 5.44 31.61 -6.41
N ALA A 10 5.17 32.57 -7.30
CA ALA A 10 4.14 32.46 -8.32
C ALA A 10 4.41 31.31 -9.30
N LYS A 11 5.65 31.16 -9.78
CA LYS A 11 6.02 30.06 -10.67
C LYS A 11 5.88 28.71 -9.96
N GLN A 12 6.30 28.61 -8.70
CA GLN A 12 6.15 27.36 -7.93
C GLN A 12 4.68 26.94 -7.78
N GLN A 13 3.76 27.89 -7.53
CA GLN A 13 2.33 27.56 -7.43
C GLN A 13 1.74 27.11 -8.76
N GLN A 14 2.08 27.77 -9.87
CA GLN A 14 1.62 27.37 -11.21
C GLN A 14 2.08 25.95 -11.55
N TRP A 15 3.35 25.62 -11.32
CA TRP A 15 3.89 24.29 -11.58
C TRP A 15 3.31 23.23 -10.66
N LYS A 16 3.01 23.56 -9.39
CA LYS A 16 2.29 22.66 -8.49
C LYS A 16 0.88 22.38 -9.01
N PHE A 17 0.15 23.41 -9.44
CA PHE A 17 -1.22 23.25 -9.93
C PHE A 17 -1.27 22.43 -11.23
N LEU A 18 -0.37 22.74 -12.17
CA LEU A 18 -0.20 21.97 -13.40
C LEU A 18 0.19 20.52 -13.10
N GLY A 19 1.13 20.31 -12.18
CA GLY A 19 1.55 18.99 -11.74
C GLY A 19 0.39 18.17 -11.16
N THR A 20 -0.42 18.78 -10.28
CA THR A 20 -1.62 18.13 -9.72
C THR A 20 -2.64 17.79 -10.80
N LEU A 21 -2.89 18.68 -11.77
CA LEU A 21 -3.82 18.43 -12.86
C LEU A 21 -3.36 17.27 -13.76
N VAL A 22 -2.09 17.27 -14.18
CA VAL A 22 -1.51 16.21 -15.00
C VAL A 22 -1.49 14.88 -14.24
N ALA A 23 -1.17 14.90 -12.94
CA ALA A 23 -1.21 13.72 -12.09
C ALA A 23 -2.63 13.17 -11.95
N ALA A 24 -3.63 14.03 -11.68
CA ALA A 24 -5.03 13.64 -11.57
C ALA A 24 -5.56 13.04 -12.87
N ALA A 25 -5.27 13.66 -14.02
CA ALA A 25 -5.66 13.15 -15.33
C ALA A 25 -5.01 11.79 -15.62
N THR A 26 -3.73 11.64 -15.30
CA THR A 26 -2.98 10.38 -15.50
C THR A 26 -3.52 9.27 -14.61
N VAL A 27 -3.73 9.54 -13.31
CA VAL A 27 -4.31 8.58 -12.37
C VAL A 27 -5.72 8.18 -12.80
N GLY A 28 -6.55 9.14 -13.20
CA GLY A 28 -7.90 8.86 -13.72
C GLY A 28 -7.87 7.97 -14.97
N GLY A 29 -6.99 8.26 -15.92
CA GLY A 29 -6.81 7.46 -17.13
C GLY A 29 -6.33 6.03 -16.83
N VAL A 30 -5.31 5.90 -15.98
CA VAL A 30 -4.80 4.60 -15.52
C VAL A 30 -5.90 3.81 -14.81
N MET A 31 -6.64 4.43 -13.90
CA MET A 31 -7.77 3.79 -13.21
C MET A 31 -8.83 3.27 -14.17
N MET A 32 -9.16 4.02 -15.24
CA MET A 32 -10.09 3.55 -16.27
C MET A 32 -9.56 2.33 -17.02
N ILE A 33 -8.27 2.31 -17.35
CA ILE A 33 -7.62 1.17 -18.01
C ILE A 33 -7.65 -0.05 -17.09
N LEU A 34 -7.26 0.08 -15.83
CA LEU A 34 -7.29 -1.03 -14.87
C LEU A 34 -8.72 -1.56 -14.66
N ASN A 35 -9.71 -0.67 -14.56
CA ASN A 35 -11.12 -1.07 -14.43
C ASN A 35 -11.58 -1.90 -15.65
N LYS A 36 -11.20 -1.49 -16.87
CA LYS A 36 -11.58 -2.20 -18.08
C LYS A 36 -10.83 -3.53 -18.26
N THR A 37 -9.57 -3.60 -17.85
CA THR A 37 -8.71 -4.77 -18.08
C THR A 37 -8.87 -5.85 -17.03
N TYR A 38 -9.03 -5.47 -15.75
CA TYR A 38 -9.12 -6.41 -14.63
C TYR A 38 -10.44 -6.31 -13.87
N GLY A 39 -11.07 -5.13 -13.83
CA GLY A 39 -12.18 -4.85 -12.93
C GLY A 39 -11.73 -4.74 -11.47
N PHE A 40 -12.54 -4.08 -10.64
CA PHE A 40 -12.29 -3.93 -9.19
C PHE A 40 -13.22 -4.78 -8.31
N VAL A 41 -14.19 -5.46 -8.93
CA VAL A 41 -15.19 -6.31 -8.27
C VAL A 41 -15.43 -7.54 -9.16
N GLY A 42 -15.35 -8.76 -8.61
CA GLY A 42 -15.57 -10.04 -9.33
C GLY A 42 -14.41 -11.04 -9.21
N GLU A 43 -14.55 -12.21 -9.83
CA GLU A 43 -13.48 -13.22 -9.90
C GLU A 43 -12.32 -12.72 -10.79
N HIS A 44 -11.09 -12.84 -10.29
CA HIS A 44 -9.85 -12.30 -10.89
C HIS A 44 -9.74 -10.77 -11.00
N ALA A 45 -10.61 -10.03 -10.29
CA ALA A 45 -10.52 -8.58 -10.18
C ALA A 45 -9.33 -8.15 -9.32
N LEU A 46 -8.84 -6.93 -9.53
CA LEU A 46 -7.89 -6.30 -8.62
C LEU A 46 -8.63 -5.88 -7.36
N VAL A 47 -8.75 -6.82 -6.41
CA VAL A 47 -9.41 -6.58 -5.14
C VAL A 47 -8.66 -5.47 -4.43
N ALA A 48 -9.33 -4.33 -4.28
CA ALA A 48 -8.84 -3.18 -3.53
C ALA A 48 -9.74 -2.98 -2.32
N PRO A 49 -9.55 -3.75 -1.22
CA PRO A 49 -10.43 -3.68 -0.07
C PRO A 49 -10.59 -2.23 0.39
N GLN A 50 -9.48 -1.51 0.60
CA GLN A 50 -9.56 -0.16 1.18
C GLN A 50 -10.39 0.80 0.31
N ALA A 51 -10.31 0.67 -1.01
CA ALA A 51 -11.13 1.43 -1.94
C ALA A 51 -12.61 1.02 -1.85
N ASN A 52 -12.89 -0.28 -1.75
CA ASN A 52 -14.26 -0.80 -1.61
C ASN A 52 -14.92 -0.34 -0.30
N ALA A 53 -14.18 -0.27 0.81
CA ALA A 53 -14.69 0.29 2.06
C ALA A 53 -15.03 1.79 1.93
N MET A 54 -14.16 2.58 1.29
CA MET A 54 -14.43 4.00 1.06
C MET A 54 -15.61 4.20 0.10
N ALA A 55 -15.74 3.36 -0.93
CA ALA A 55 -16.89 3.36 -1.83
C ALA A 55 -18.19 3.09 -1.06
N ALA A 56 -18.22 2.08 -0.18
CA ALA A 56 -19.39 1.75 0.64
C ALA A 56 -19.81 2.88 1.61
N VAL A 57 -18.88 3.75 2.02
CA VAL A 57 -19.17 4.94 2.85
C VAL A 57 -19.71 6.10 2.00
N ILE A 58 -19.18 6.27 0.79
CA ILE A 58 -19.54 7.38 -0.12
C ILE A 58 -20.84 7.09 -0.87
N GLU A 59 -21.13 5.84 -1.22
CA GLU A 59 -22.29 5.44 -2.02
C GLU A 59 -23.63 5.84 -1.37
N PRO A 60 -23.87 5.67 -0.06
CA PRO A 60 -25.06 6.21 0.60
C PRO A 60 -25.15 7.74 0.49
N LEU A 61 -24.03 8.45 0.58
CA LEU A 61 -23.99 9.92 0.47
C LEU A 61 -24.31 10.41 -0.96
N MET A 62 -23.88 9.67 -1.98
CA MET A 62 -24.10 10.02 -3.39
C MET A 62 -25.48 9.60 -3.91
N SER A 63 -26.01 8.47 -3.44
CA SER A 63 -27.31 7.93 -3.85
C SER A 63 -28.51 8.57 -3.13
N GLY A 64 -28.27 9.47 -2.17
CA GLY A 64 -29.30 10.02 -1.31
C GLY A 64 -29.85 9.00 -0.29
N GLY A 65 -29.21 7.84 -0.17
CA GLY A 65 -29.53 6.84 0.83
C GLY A 65 -29.21 7.34 2.25
N GLY A 66 -30.02 6.94 3.22
CA GLY A 66 -29.71 7.21 4.63
C GLY A 66 -28.41 6.52 5.02
N ALA A 67 -27.37 7.31 5.34
CA ALA A 67 -26.13 6.74 5.87
C ALA A 67 -26.44 5.93 7.15
N PRO A 68 -25.77 4.79 7.39
CA PRO A 68 -26.03 3.95 8.55
C PRO A 68 -25.40 4.55 9.81
N TRP A 69 -25.96 5.66 10.30
CA TRP A 69 -25.46 6.44 11.43
C TRP A 69 -25.29 5.62 12.71
N ILE A 70 -26.14 4.60 12.92
CA ILE A 70 -26.01 3.66 14.04
C ILE A 70 -24.68 2.90 13.96
N LEU A 71 -24.29 2.41 12.78
CA LEU A 71 -23.02 1.71 12.59
C LEU A 71 -21.83 2.64 12.82
N TYR A 72 -21.93 3.91 12.40
CA TYR A 72 -20.89 4.92 12.68
C TYR A 72 -20.79 5.21 14.18
N GLY A 73 -21.92 5.30 14.89
CA GLY A 73 -21.96 5.46 16.33
C GLY A 73 -21.31 4.27 17.07
N ILE A 74 -21.61 3.04 16.65
CA ILE A 74 -20.97 1.82 17.19
C ILE A 74 -19.45 1.87 16.95
N GLY A 75 -19.02 2.21 15.73
CA GLY A 75 -17.61 2.36 15.39
C GLY A 75 -16.89 3.41 16.24
N ALA A 76 -17.57 4.54 16.54
CA ALA A 76 -17.04 5.58 17.41
C ALA A 76 -16.87 5.08 18.86
N ILE A 77 -17.84 4.35 19.39
CA ILE A 77 -17.77 3.77 20.75
C ILE A 77 -16.62 2.76 20.83
N ILE A 78 -16.48 1.88 19.84
CA ILE A 78 -15.37 0.91 19.76
C ILE A 78 -14.02 1.65 19.69
N SER A 79 -13.93 2.70 18.88
CA SER A 79 -12.71 3.52 18.76
C SER A 79 -12.30 4.17 20.09
N ILE A 80 -13.27 4.72 20.83
CA ILE A 80 -13.04 5.29 22.16
C ILE A 80 -12.56 4.20 23.13
N ALA A 81 -13.22 3.03 23.14
CA ALA A 81 -12.84 1.91 23.99
C ALA A 81 -11.41 1.44 23.69
N LEU A 82 -11.05 1.25 22.42
CA LEU A 82 -9.70 0.87 21.99
C LEU A 82 -8.65 1.91 22.39
N THR A 83 -8.99 3.20 22.25
CA THR A 83 -8.12 4.30 22.67
C THR A 83 -7.86 4.26 24.17
N PHE A 84 -8.87 3.92 24.98
CA PHE A 84 -8.72 3.74 26.42
C PHE A 84 -7.78 2.58 26.78
N PHE A 85 -7.79 1.51 26.00
CA PHE A 85 -6.84 0.38 26.13
C PHE A 85 -5.47 0.63 25.49
N GLY A 86 -5.22 1.83 24.93
CA GLY A 86 -3.96 2.14 24.24
C GLY A 86 -3.77 1.39 22.92
N ILE A 87 -4.84 0.80 22.36
CA ILE A 87 -4.82 0.09 21.08
C ILE A 87 -5.14 1.10 19.97
N PRO A 88 -4.29 1.24 18.95
CA PRO A 88 -4.57 2.12 17.81
C PRO A 88 -5.83 1.65 17.07
N ALA A 89 -6.92 2.41 17.19
CA ALA A 89 -8.21 2.06 16.58
C ALA A 89 -8.13 1.91 15.06
N LEU A 90 -7.28 2.70 14.40
CA LEU A 90 -7.06 2.62 12.95
C LEU A 90 -6.45 1.27 12.54
N ALA A 91 -5.42 0.80 13.25
CA ALA A 91 -4.77 -0.48 12.94
C ALA A 91 -5.71 -1.66 13.19
N PHE A 92 -6.50 -1.59 14.25
CA PHE A 92 -7.52 -2.59 14.57
C PHE A 92 -8.60 -2.68 13.48
N SER A 93 -9.20 -1.55 13.11
CA SER A 93 -10.24 -1.49 12.08
C SER A 93 -9.72 -1.92 10.70
N LEU A 94 -8.50 -1.52 10.33
CA LEU A 94 -7.86 -1.97 9.10
C LEU A 94 -7.65 -3.49 9.12
N GLY A 95 -7.18 -4.05 10.24
CA GLY A 95 -6.94 -5.48 10.38
C GLY A 95 -8.21 -6.33 10.24
N MET A 96 -9.35 -5.87 10.78
CA MET A 96 -10.65 -6.55 10.66
C MET A 96 -11.16 -6.60 9.21
N PHE A 97 -10.71 -5.67 8.38
CA PHE A 97 -11.25 -5.46 7.05
C PHE A 97 -10.39 -6.10 5.93
N ILE A 98 -9.11 -6.32 6.20
CA ILE A 98 -8.18 -6.89 5.23
C ILE A 98 -8.36 -8.44 5.17
N PRO A 99 -8.46 -9.04 3.97
CA PRO A 99 -8.49 -10.50 3.80
C PRO A 99 -7.30 -11.20 4.46
N LEU A 100 -7.49 -12.44 4.91
CA LEU A 100 -6.45 -13.21 5.60
C LEU A 100 -5.17 -13.35 4.76
N GLU A 101 -5.33 -13.53 3.45
CA GLU A 101 -4.25 -13.63 2.46
C GLU A 101 -3.34 -12.39 2.44
N LEU A 102 -3.88 -11.21 2.76
CA LEU A 102 -3.13 -9.95 2.85
C LEU A 102 -2.66 -9.65 4.29
N ASN A 103 -3.37 -10.14 5.30
CA ASN A 103 -3.00 -9.97 6.70
C ASN A 103 -1.74 -10.77 7.09
N LEU A 104 -1.55 -11.98 6.54
CA LEU A 104 -0.37 -12.81 6.84
C LEU A 104 0.96 -12.14 6.41
N PRO A 105 1.10 -11.61 5.17
CA PRO A 105 2.27 -10.84 4.78
C PRO A 105 2.46 -9.57 5.61
N LEU A 106 1.38 -8.89 6.00
CA LEU A 106 1.46 -7.69 6.84
C LEU A 106 2.02 -8.03 8.23
N LEU A 107 1.58 -9.14 8.82
CA LEU A 107 2.10 -9.65 10.10
C LEU A 107 3.58 -10.03 9.98
N ALA A 108 3.99 -10.69 8.89
CA ALA A 108 5.38 -11.00 8.63
C ALA A 108 6.24 -9.72 8.51
N GLY A 109 5.76 -8.71 7.78
CA GLY A 109 6.40 -7.39 7.70
C GLY A 109 6.55 -6.72 9.07
N GLY A 110 5.51 -6.78 9.91
CA GLY A 110 5.54 -6.29 11.29
C GLY A 110 6.55 -7.03 12.16
N ALA A 111 6.63 -8.35 12.03
CA ALA A 111 7.61 -9.18 12.74
C ALA A 111 9.05 -8.84 12.32
N ILE A 112 9.29 -8.57 11.04
CA ILE A 112 10.60 -8.12 10.54
C ILE A 112 10.94 -6.73 11.08
N ALA A 113 9.99 -5.79 11.05
CA ALA A 113 10.19 -4.45 11.58
C ALA A 113 10.54 -4.50 13.08
N TRP A 114 9.81 -5.30 13.85
CA TRP A 114 10.12 -5.57 15.25
C TRP A 114 11.53 -6.15 15.39
N PHE A 115 11.84 -7.23 14.66
CA PHE A 115 13.15 -7.89 14.70
C PHE A 115 14.31 -6.94 14.39
N VAL A 116 14.19 -6.10 13.38
CA VAL A 116 15.24 -5.14 12.97
C VAL A 116 15.39 -4.01 14.01
N SER A 117 14.28 -3.57 14.60
CA SER A 117 14.25 -2.45 15.55
C SER A 117 14.62 -2.81 17.00
N THR A 118 14.73 -4.09 17.36
CA THR A 118 15.00 -4.52 18.76
C THR A 118 16.43 -5.06 18.97
N ARG A 119 17.25 -5.16 17.92
CA ARG A 119 18.55 -5.87 17.99
C ARG A 119 19.71 -5.08 18.60
N SER A 120 19.63 -3.75 18.66
CA SER A 120 20.67 -2.94 19.32
C SER A 120 20.21 -2.41 20.67
N LYS A 121 21.16 -2.15 21.57
CA LYS A 121 20.93 -1.35 22.78
C LYS A 121 20.92 0.17 22.49
N ASP A 122 21.47 0.58 21.35
CA ASP A 122 21.43 1.98 20.91
C ASP A 122 20.10 2.28 20.18
N ALA A 123 19.30 3.16 20.79
CA ALA A 123 18.02 3.60 20.25
C ALA A 123 18.18 4.31 18.88
N ALA A 124 19.24 5.09 18.69
CA ALA A 124 19.46 5.81 17.42
C ALA A 124 19.75 4.85 16.26
N LEU A 125 20.52 3.79 16.52
CA LEU A 125 20.78 2.76 15.52
C LEU A 125 19.52 1.99 15.15
N ASN A 126 18.67 1.66 16.13
CA ASN A 126 17.40 0.96 15.87
C ASN A 126 16.44 1.80 15.03
N THR A 127 16.37 3.11 15.27
CA THR A 127 15.58 4.04 14.45
C THR A 127 16.11 4.07 13.01
N ALA A 128 17.42 4.26 12.82
CA ALA A 128 18.02 4.27 11.48
C ALA A 128 17.76 2.96 10.70
N ARG A 129 17.82 1.80 11.38
CA ARG A 129 17.48 0.51 10.78
C ARG A 129 16.01 0.40 10.38
N LYS A 130 15.09 0.88 11.23
CA LYS A 130 13.65 0.90 10.96
C LYS A 130 13.32 1.82 9.78
N GLU A 131 13.93 3.00 9.72
CA GLU A 131 13.74 3.95 8.63
C GLU A 131 14.27 3.40 7.31
N ARG A 132 15.47 2.79 7.31
CA ARG A 132 16.01 2.10 6.14
C ARG A 132 15.09 0.98 5.65
N GLY A 133 14.57 0.15 6.56
CA GLY A 133 13.61 -0.90 6.20
C GLY A 133 12.31 -0.34 5.63
N THR A 134 11.81 0.77 6.19
CA THR A 134 10.63 1.49 5.68
C THR A 134 10.87 2.04 4.27
N LEU A 135 12.07 2.57 3.99
CA LEU A 135 12.46 3.06 2.67
C LEU A 135 12.54 1.92 1.63
N LEU A 136 13.11 0.78 1.99
CA LEU A 136 13.15 -0.39 1.11
C LEU A 136 11.74 -0.92 0.82
N ALA A 137 10.92 -1.05 1.86
CA ALA A 137 9.54 -1.52 1.73
C ALA A 137 8.72 -0.60 0.80
N SER A 138 8.82 0.72 0.96
CA SER A 138 8.12 1.66 0.08
C SER A 138 8.62 1.59 -1.37
N GLY A 139 9.92 1.35 -1.57
CA GLY A 139 10.49 1.08 -2.89
C GLY A 139 9.91 -0.18 -3.55
N PHE A 140 9.79 -1.29 -2.80
CA PHE A 140 9.16 -2.51 -3.32
C PHE A 140 7.68 -2.33 -3.63
N ILE A 141 6.94 -1.61 -2.78
CA ILE A 141 5.52 -1.28 -3.02
C ILE A 141 5.37 -0.44 -4.30
N ALA A 142 6.19 0.61 -4.44
CA ALA A 142 6.15 1.48 -5.61
C ALA A 142 6.56 0.72 -6.89
N GLY A 143 7.61 -0.10 -6.84
CA GLY A 143 8.04 -0.93 -7.96
C GLY A 143 6.98 -1.95 -8.39
N GLY A 144 6.36 -2.63 -7.43
CA GLY A 144 5.26 -3.56 -7.69
C GLY A 144 4.05 -2.88 -8.34
N ALA A 145 3.66 -1.70 -7.83
CA ALA A 145 2.57 -0.91 -8.41
C ALA A 145 2.88 -0.45 -9.84
N LEU A 146 4.10 0.03 -10.11
CA LEU A 146 4.53 0.44 -11.45
C LEU A 146 4.51 -0.74 -12.43
N MET A 147 5.03 -1.89 -12.03
CA MET A 147 4.99 -3.11 -12.86
C MET A 147 3.56 -3.60 -13.10
N GLY A 148 2.66 -3.42 -12.12
CA GLY A 148 1.22 -3.69 -12.29
C GLY A 148 0.55 -2.78 -13.32
N VAL A 149 0.93 -1.50 -13.39
CA VAL A 149 0.44 -0.59 -14.45
C VAL A 149 0.99 -1.00 -15.81
N VAL A 150 2.27 -1.35 -15.90
CA VAL A 150 2.89 -1.83 -17.15
C VAL A 150 2.19 -3.10 -17.65
N SER A 151 1.94 -4.08 -16.77
CA SER A 151 1.24 -5.31 -17.14
C SER A 151 -0.20 -5.05 -17.59
N ALA A 152 -0.90 -4.10 -16.96
CA ALA A 152 -2.24 -3.67 -17.38
C ALA A 152 -2.25 -3.06 -18.79
N VAL A 153 -1.27 -2.22 -19.12
CA VAL A 153 -1.15 -1.60 -20.45
C VAL A 153 -0.82 -2.64 -21.52
N LEU A 154 0.09 -3.58 -21.24
CA LEU A 154 0.43 -4.66 -22.17
C LEU A 154 -0.78 -5.54 -22.47
N ARG A 155 -1.54 -5.92 -21.44
CA ARG A 155 -2.76 -6.71 -21.58
C ARG A 155 -3.85 -5.94 -22.34
N PHE A 156 -4.00 -4.64 -22.10
CA PHE A 156 -4.89 -3.78 -22.87
C PHE A 156 -4.48 -3.72 -24.36
N GLY A 157 -3.18 -3.77 -24.65
CA GLY A 157 -2.62 -3.85 -26.00
C GLY A 157 -2.69 -5.24 -26.65
N GLY A 158 -3.36 -6.21 -26.04
CA GLY A 158 -3.54 -7.57 -26.57
C GLY A 158 -2.36 -8.52 -26.34
N VAL A 159 -1.33 -8.10 -25.61
CA VAL A 159 -0.18 -8.94 -25.26
C VAL A 159 -0.43 -9.57 -23.89
N ASN A 160 -0.86 -10.83 -23.88
CA ASN A 160 -1.01 -11.58 -22.63
C ASN A 160 0.27 -12.38 -22.33
N LEU A 161 1.10 -11.85 -21.41
CA LEU A 161 2.31 -12.52 -20.93
C LEU A 161 2.04 -13.43 -19.71
N LEU A 162 0.80 -13.47 -19.21
CA LEU A 162 0.44 -14.29 -18.05
C LEU A 162 0.08 -15.70 -18.51
N ASN A 163 0.84 -16.68 -18.03
CA ASN A 163 0.51 -18.09 -18.14
C ASN A 163 -0.12 -18.56 -16.82
N THR A 164 -1.46 -18.57 -16.78
CA THR A 164 -2.23 -18.98 -15.60
C THR A 164 -2.00 -20.43 -15.23
N GLU A 165 -1.83 -21.32 -16.22
CA GLU A 165 -1.54 -22.75 -15.98
C GLU A 165 -0.20 -22.95 -15.26
N TRP A 166 0.79 -22.12 -15.57
CA TRP A 166 2.08 -22.17 -14.88
C TRP A 166 2.01 -21.55 -13.49
N MET A 167 1.26 -20.46 -13.31
CA MET A 167 1.07 -19.81 -12.01
C MET A 167 0.41 -20.73 -10.98
N GLU A 168 -0.55 -21.55 -11.41
CA GLU A 168 -1.24 -22.52 -10.55
C GLU A 168 -0.48 -23.83 -10.38
N SER A 169 0.63 -24.01 -11.09
CA SER A 169 1.47 -25.21 -10.96
C SER A 169 2.27 -25.20 -9.64
N ASN A 170 2.60 -26.39 -9.13
CA ASN A 170 3.48 -26.56 -7.98
C ASN A 170 4.84 -25.84 -8.14
N GLY A 171 5.33 -25.73 -9.38
CA GLY A 171 6.56 -25.00 -9.68
C GLY A 171 6.42 -23.49 -9.50
N GLY A 172 5.26 -22.93 -9.89
CA GLY A 172 4.91 -21.52 -9.67
C GLY A 172 4.79 -21.20 -8.19
N GLU A 173 4.12 -22.06 -7.42
CA GLU A 173 3.95 -21.89 -5.96
C GLU A 173 5.31 -21.93 -5.23
N LEU A 174 6.17 -22.90 -5.53
CA LEU A 174 7.51 -23.00 -4.95
C LEU A 174 8.38 -21.78 -5.28
N LEU A 175 8.31 -21.29 -6.52
CA LEU A 175 9.04 -20.09 -6.92
C LEU A 175 8.52 -18.85 -6.17
N ALA A 176 7.20 -18.69 -6.06
CA ALA A 176 6.59 -17.58 -5.33
C ALA A 176 7.02 -17.58 -3.86
N LEU A 177 7.00 -18.74 -3.19
CA LEU A 177 7.49 -18.90 -1.83
C LEU A 177 8.98 -18.59 -1.71
N GLY A 178 9.80 -19.09 -2.63
CA GLY A 178 11.24 -18.82 -2.66
C GLY A 178 11.55 -17.33 -2.82
N MET A 179 10.86 -16.65 -3.74
CA MET A 179 10.98 -15.21 -3.94
C MET A 179 10.52 -14.41 -2.73
N TYR A 180 9.43 -14.84 -2.09
CA TYR A 180 8.94 -14.20 -0.87
C TYR A 180 9.95 -14.29 0.29
N LEU A 181 10.53 -15.47 0.51
CA LEU A 181 11.59 -15.66 1.51
C LEU A 181 12.84 -14.85 1.18
N LEU A 182 13.23 -14.76 -0.10
CA LEU A 182 14.34 -13.92 -0.55
C LEU A 182 14.11 -12.44 -0.24
N ILE A 183 12.91 -11.91 -0.50
CA ILE A 183 12.56 -10.52 -0.19
C ILE A 183 12.61 -10.28 1.32
N ILE A 184 12.05 -11.19 2.13
CA ILE A 184 12.11 -11.11 3.60
C ILE A 184 13.57 -11.07 4.08
N PHE A 185 14.38 -12.00 3.59
CA PHE A 185 15.79 -12.09 3.96
C PHE A 185 16.56 -10.83 3.55
N TYR A 186 16.38 -10.37 2.31
CA TYR A 186 17.01 -9.17 1.80
C TYR A 186 16.62 -7.93 2.62
N LEU A 187 15.33 -7.77 2.92
CA LEU A 187 14.83 -6.64 3.69
C LEU A 187 15.40 -6.65 5.11
N ALA A 188 15.43 -7.80 5.79
CA ALA A 188 16.03 -7.91 7.12
C ALA A 188 17.55 -7.64 7.09
N TRP A 189 18.26 -8.22 6.12
CA TRP A 189 19.71 -8.12 6.00
C TRP A 189 20.17 -6.70 5.69
N ASP A 190 19.56 -6.03 4.71
CA ASP A 190 19.95 -4.67 4.33
C ASP A 190 19.52 -3.65 5.39
N SER A 191 18.35 -3.84 6.03
CA SER A 191 17.93 -2.97 7.11
C SER A 191 18.89 -3.01 8.30
N LEU A 192 19.46 -4.18 8.63
CA LEU A 192 20.45 -4.32 9.70
C LEU A 192 21.80 -3.65 9.41
N ARG A 193 22.12 -3.41 8.13
CA ARG A 193 23.35 -2.71 7.69
C ARG A 193 23.27 -1.19 7.81
N ALA A 194 22.13 -0.63 8.20
CA ALA A 194 22.03 0.79 8.48
C ALA A 194 23.08 1.19 9.54
N LYS A 195 23.79 2.28 9.24
CA LYS A 195 24.70 2.94 10.17
C LYS A 195 24.00 4.14 10.79
N LYS A 196 24.48 4.58 11.94
CA LYS A 196 24.04 5.82 12.56
C LYS A 196 24.38 6.97 11.61
N GLU A 197 23.44 7.88 11.37
CA GLU A 197 23.76 9.18 10.78
C GLU A 197 24.48 9.98 11.87
N ASP A 198 25.70 10.43 11.58
CA ASP A 198 26.51 11.27 12.45
C ASP A 198 25.98 12.72 12.49
#